data_AF-A0A4Q2K2D2-F1
#
_entry.id   AF-A0A4Q2K2D2-F1
#
_cell.length_a   1.000
_cell.length_b   1.000
_cell.length_c   1.000
_cell.angle_alpha   90.00
_cell.angle_beta   90.00
_cell.angle_gamma   90.00
#
_symmetry.space_group_name_H-M   'P 1'
#
loop_
_entity.id
_entity.type
_entity.pdbx_description
1 polymer ?
#
loop_
_entity_poly.entity_id
_entity_poly.type
_entity_poly.pdbx_seq_one_letter_code
_entity_poly.pdbx_strand_id
1 'polypeptide(L)' 'MDWVGLYHFLFETYAGIGAMVGAGIVISLIACVIMERRTRKTFVDRPKGEDDWSFFDDDDNE' A
#
# COMPACT_ATOMS: atom_id res chain seq x y z
N MET A 1 -4.89 4.81 32.29
CA MET A 1 -4.33 5.87 31.42
C MET A 1 -5.28 7.05 31.44
N ASP A 2 -4.77 8.28 31.34
CA ASP A 2 -5.60 9.46 31.13
C ASP A 2 -6.06 9.53 29.66
N TRP A 3 -7.21 8.90 29.40
CA TRP A 3 -7.80 8.80 28.06
C TRP A 3 -8.24 10.15 27.49
N VAL A 4 -8.57 11.10 28.37
CA VAL A 4 -9.01 12.45 27.99
C VAL A 4 -7.80 13.26 27.51
N GLY A 5 -6.71 13.25 28.27
CA GLY A 5 -5.47 13.90 27.86
C GLY A 5 -4.90 13.34 26.55
N LEU A 6 -5.01 12.01 26.34
CA LEU A 6 -4.59 11.38 25.09
C LEU A 6 -5.43 11.85 23.89
N TYR A 7 -6.75 11.98 24.06
CA TYR A 7 -7.64 12.46 23.00
C TYR A 7 -7.33 13.91 22.59
N HIS A 8 -7.22 14.82 23.56
CA HIS A 8 -6.86 16.21 23.29
C HIS A 8 -5.50 16.32 22.59
N PHE A 9 -4.52 15.52 23.02
CA PHE A 9 -3.21 15.50 22.36
C PHE A 9 -3.30 15.03 20.90
N LEU A 10 -3.98 13.90 20.64
CA LEU A 10 -4.09 13.30 19.30
C LEU A 10 -4.89 14.16 18.31
N PHE A 11 -5.97 14.81 18.76
CA PHE A 11 -6.94 15.46 17.86
C PHE A 11 -6.93 16.99 17.90
N GLU A 12 -6.44 17.62 18.97
CA GLU A 12 -6.42 19.09 19.08
C GLU A 12 -5.02 19.69 18.94
N THR A 13 -3.98 18.86 18.84
CA THR A 13 -2.60 19.32 18.68
C THR A 13 -2.07 18.99 17.29
N TYR A 14 -1.42 19.95 16.61
CA TYR A 14 -0.79 19.72 15.30
C TYR A 14 0.20 18.55 15.31
N ALA A 15 0.96 18.38 16.41
CA ALA A 15 1.88 17.26 16.58
C ALA A 15 1.15 15.90 16.65
N GLY A 16 0.02 15.82 17.36
CA GLY A 16 -0.79 14.60 17.46
C GLY A 16 -1.43 14.21 16.14
N ILE A 17 -1.95 15.19 15.40
CA ILE A 17 -2.48 14.98 14.05
C ILE A 17 -1.36 14.51 13.10
N GLY A 18 -0.18 15.12 13.18
CA GLY A 18 0.99 14.69 12.41
C GLY A 18 1.41 13.25 12.71
N ALA A 19 1.37 12.84 13.99
CA ALA A 19 1.64 11.46 14.38
C ALA A 19 0.59 10.47 13.85
N MET A 20 -0.69 10.84 13.84
CA MET A 20 -1.78 10.03 13.28
C MET A 20 -1.62 9.84 11.76
N VAL A 21 -1.34 10.91 11.03
CA VAL A 21 -1.09 10.85 9.58
C VAL A 21 0.17 10.03 9.29
N GLY A 22 1.24 10.25 10.03
CA GLY A 22 2.48 9.47 9.93
C GLY A 22 2.25 7.98 10.16
N ALA A 23 1.49 7.62 11.20
CA ALA A 23 1.11 6.23 11.47
C ALA A 23 0.28 5.65 10.31
N GLY A 24 -0.67 6.40 9.76
CA GLY A 24 -1.47 5.97 8.60
C GLY A 24 -0.62 5.69 7.35
N ILE A 25 0.37 6.53 7.08
CA ILE A 25 1.32 6.33 5.96
C ILE A 25 2.17 5.07 6.20
N VAL A 26 2.74 4.93 7.40
CA VAL A 26 3.57 3.76 7.75
C VAL A 26 2.77 2.46 7.60
N ILE A 27 1.54 2.42 8.10
CA ILE A 27 0.66 1.25 7.96
C ILE A 27 0.36 0.96 6.48
N SER A 28 0.08 2.01 5.70
CA SER A 28 -0.16 1.86 4.26
C SER A 28 1.05 1.29 3.52
N LEU A 29 2.26 1.77 3.85
CA LEU A 29 3.50 1.24 3.29
C LEU A 29 3.72 -0.23 3.67
N ILE A 30 3.48 -0.59 4.94
CA ILE A 30 3.56 -1.98 5.40
C ILE A 30 2.57 -2.85 4.62
N ALA A 31 1.33 -2.38 4.44
CA ALA A 31 0.32 -3.09 3.66
C ALA A 31 0.75 -3.27 2.19
N CYS A 32 1.30 -2.24 1.56
CA CYS A 32 1.87 -2.32 0.20
C CYS A 32 2.99 -3.36 0.12
N VAL A 33 3.92 -3.37 1.08
CA VAL A 33 5.02 -4.35 1.11
C VAL A 33 4.51 -5.77 1.31
N ILE A 34 3.50 -5.97 2.17
CA ILE A 34 2.89 -7.29 2.37
C ILE A 34 2.18 -7.75 1.10
N MET A 35 1.42 -6.86 0.44
CA MET A 35 0.79 -7.16 -0.84
C MET A 35 1.84 -7.51 -1.88
N GLU A 36 2.90 -6.71 -2.05
CA GLU A 36 3.98 -7.00 -3.01
C GLU A 36 4.66 -8.35 -2.73
N ARG A 37 4.98 -8.62 -1.45
CA ARG A 37 5.58 -9.89 -1.02
C ARG A 37 4.64 -11.09 -1.26
N ARG A 38 3.32 -10.89 -1.11
CA ARG A 38 2.31 -11.93 -1.34
C ARG A 38 2.11 -12.15 -2.84
N THR A 39 2.05 -11.09 -3.63
CA THR A 39 1.92 -11.16 -5.10
C THR A 39 3.14 -11.85 -5.72
N ARG A 40 4.37 -11.59 -5.26
CA ARG A 40 5.56 -12.36 -5.72
C ARG A 40 5.51 -13.86 -5.39
N LYS A 41 4.79 -14.27 -4.35
CA LYS A 41 4.65 -15.68 -3.98
C LYS A 41 3.53 -16.38 -4.75
N THR A 42 2.45 -15.67 -5.05
CA THR A 42 1.32 -16.20 -5.84
C THR A 42 1.62 -16.17 -7.34
N PHE A 43 2.31 -15.14 -7.82
CA PHE A 43 2.84 -15.03 -9.19
C PHE A 43 4.33 -15.33 -9.19
N VAL A 44 4.70 -16.49 -8.63
CA VAL A 44 5.98 -17.12 -8.99
C VAL A 44 5.93 -17.36 -10.50
N ASP A 45 6.96 -16.88 -11.20
CA ASP A 45 7.11 -16.86 -12.66
C ASP A 45 6.37 -18.02 -13.37
N ARG A 46 5.11 -17.78 -13.75
CA ARG A 46 4.52 -18.56 -14.83
C ARG A 46 5.20 -18.01 -16.09
N PRO A 47 5.83 -18.86 -16.93
CA PRO A 47 6.29 -18.38 -18.24
C PRO A 47 5.09 -17.69 -18.90
N LYS A 48 5.26 -16.47 -19.42
CA LYS A 48 4.22 -15.76 -20.16
C LYS A 48 3.54 -16.78 -21.09
N GLY A 49 2.28 -17.10 -20.79
CA GLY A 49 1.49 -17.93 -21.68
C GLY A 49 1.19 -17.10 -22.92
N GLU A 50 1.05 -17.74 -24.07
CA GLU A 50 0.68 -17.08 -25.34
C GLU A 50 -0.64 -16.28 -25.26
N ASP A 51 -1.41 -16.44 -24.19
CA ASP A 51 -2.70 -15.77 -23.95
C ASP A 51 -2.64 -14.64 -22.89
N ASP A 52 -1.46 -14.18 -22.48
CA ASP A 52 -1.32 -13.04 -21.57
C ASP A 52 -1.63 -11.72 -22.33
N TRP A 53 -2.76 -11.09 -22.02
CA TRP A 53 -3.22 -9.86 -22.65
C TRP A 53 -2.25 -8.69 -22.40
N SER A 54 -1.43 -8.36 -23.39
CA SER A 54 -0.51 -7.21 -23.42
C SER A 54 -1.21 -5.98 -23.97
N PHE A 55 -1.37 -4.95 -23.13
CA PHE A 55 -1.87 -3.61 -23.51
C PHE A 55 -1.04 -2.93 -24.63
N PHE A 56 0.14 -3.47 -24.96
CA PHE A 56 1.10 -2.91 -25.92
C PHE A 56 1.42 -3.85 -27.11
N ASP A 57 0.79 -5.04 -27.27
CA ASP A 57 1.01 -5.87 -28.48
C ASP A 57 0.01 -5.59 -29.61
N ASP A 58 -1.10 -4.90 -29.35
CA ASP A 58 -2.12 -4.60 -30.38
C ASP A 58 -1.78 -3.32 -31.19
N ASP A 59 -0.51 -2.87 -31.14
CA ASP A 59 -0.03 -1.65 -31.86
C ASP A 59 1.32 -1.89 -32.56
N ASP A 60 1.54 -3.11 -33.12
CA ASP A 60 2.72 -3.37 -33.97
C ASP A 60 2.44 -4.32 -35.17
N ASN A 61 1.19 -4.40 -35.65
CA ASN A 61 0.89 -5.01 -36.96
C ASN A 61 -0.40 -4.52 -37.65
N GLU A 62 -0.41 -3.26 -38.14
CA GLU A 62 -0.89 -2.88 -39.50
C GLU A 62 -0.53 -1.41 -39.81
#